data_AF-A0A6V7J670-F1
#
_entry.id   AF-A0A6V7J670-F1
#
_cell.length_a   1.000
_cell.length_b   1.000
_cell.length_c   1.000
_cell.angle_alpha   90.00
_cell.angle_beta   90.00
_cell.angle_gamma   90.00
#
_symmetry.space_group_name_H-M   'P 1'
#
loop_
_entity.id
_entity.type
_entity.pdbx_description
1 polymer ?
#
loop_
_entity_poly.entity_id
_entity_poly.type
_entity_poly.pdbx_seq_one_letter_code
_entity_poly.pdbx_strand_id
1 'polypeptide(L)'
;LLYIVTILHEAKIVMSPDVASITYGVSLFAGCWVSTLTVDRFGRRPLLLGSLFIMAIAHCMISLFFTMQNLNFEMTGYDWVIISAVNLYGFSFCIGVGPLTTVVANEVINPEFASICNSAQLMITGVTAFALSKTFPMLVSIVGYQNYFFIFAATCIIGFFMVLYIVPETNGKSIKSIREELQAQNSSMENTITA
;
A
#
# COMPACT_ATOMS: atom_id res chain seq x y z
N LEU A 1 -2.82 -2.52 11.62
CA LEU A 1 -3.23 -2.34 13.03
C LEU A 1 -3.93 -3.58 13.58
N LEU A 2 -5.03 -4.03 12.97
CA LEU A 2 -5.92 -5.05 13.54
C LEU A 2 -5.25 -6.39 13.93
N TYR A 3 -4.26 -6.86 13.16
CA TYR A 3 -3.54 -8.12 13.41
C TYR A 3 -2.04 -7.94 13.65
N ILE A 4 -1.55 -6.72 13.88
CA ILE A 4 -0.12 -6.48 14.05
C ILE A 4 0.43 -7.26 15.24
N VAL A 5 -0.26 -7.21 16.38
CA VAL A 5 0.11 -7.98 17.58
C VAL A 5 0.11 -9.48 17.30
N THR A 6 -0.88 -9.99 16.57
CA THR A 6 -0.96 -11.41 16.19
C THR A 6 0.20 -11.83 15.29
N ILE A 7 0.52 -11.03 14.26
CA ILE A 7 1.62 -11.31 13.31
C ILE A 7 2.96 -11.32 14.06
N LEU A 8 3.17 -10.35 14.95
CA LEU A 8 4.41 -10.24 15.73
C LEU A 8 4.54 -11.36 16.78
N HIS A 9 3.44 -11.78 17.39
CA HIS A 9 3.43 -12.93 18.29
C HIS A 9 3.79 -14.23 17.54
N GLU A 10 3.28 -14.41 16.33
CA GLU A 10 3.53 -15.58 15.48
C GLU A 10 4.95 -15.63 14.91
N ALA A 11 5.54 -14.46 14.72
CA ALA A 11 6.97 -14.32 14.41
C ALA A 11 7.89 -14.71 15.59
N LYS A 12 7.34 -15.08 16.76
CA LYS A 12 8.07 -15.53 17.97
C LYS A 12 9.14 -14.54 18.43
N ILE A 13 8.84 -13.26 18.30
CA ILE A 13 9.74 -12.15 18.60
C ILE A 13 9.99 -12.10 20.12
N VAL A 14 11.24 -11.89 20.53
CA VAL A 14 11.66 -11.74 21.94
C VAL A 14 11.25 -10.38 22.51
N MET A 15 11.10 -9.37 21.66
CA MET A 15 10.58 -8.05 22.05
C MET A 15 9.08 -8.05 22.39
N SER A 16 8.71 -7.30 23.43
CA SER A 16 7.31 -7.14 23.84
C SER A 16 6.44 -6.60 22.68
N PRO A 17 5.29 -7.23 22.37
CA PRO A 17 4.36 -6.76 21.34
C PRO A 17 3.88 -5.32 21.53
N ASP A 18 3.90 -4.81 22.77
CA ASP A 18 3.53 -3.44 23.10
C ASP A 18 4.53 -2.44 22.50
N VAL A 19 5.82 -2.72 22.63
CA VAL A 19 6.89 -1.87 22.09
C VAL A 19 6.80 -1.81 20.57
N ALA A 20 6.59 -2.96 19.93
CA ALA A 20 6.45 -3.02 18.48
C ALA A 20 5.22 -2.24 17.99
N SER A 21 4.09 -2.33 18.70
CA SER A 21 2.88 -1.56 18.39
C SER A 21 3.09 -0.04 18.54
N ILE A 22 3.83 0.39 19.58
CA ILE A 22 4.21 1.79 19.77
C ILE A 22 5.10 2.28 18.62
N THR A 23 6.14 1.52 18.25
CA THR A 23 7.03 1.90 17.14
C THR A 23 6.30 2.01 15.81
N TYR A 24 5.29 1.16 15.59
CA TYR A 24 4.44 1.23 14.42
C TYR A 24 3.59 2.51 14.42
N GLY A 25 2.98 2.86 15.56
CA GLY A 25 2.26 4.13 15.71
C GLY A 25 3.13 5.36 15.42
N VAL A 26 4.37 5.37 15.94
CA VAL A 26 5.34 6.43 15.66
C VAL A 26 5.69 6.48 14.16
N SER A 27 5.88 5.32 13.52
CA SER A 27 6.19 5.24 12.09
C SER A 27 5.06 5.78 11.22
N LEU A 28 3.79 5.52 11.59
CA LEU A 28 2.63 6.09 10.91
C LEU A 28 2.60 7.62 11.05
N PHE A 29 2.80 8.12 12.27
CA PHE A 29 2.79 9.57 12.54
C PHE A 29 3.91 10.28 11.77
N ALA A 30 5.12 9.73 11.80
CA ALA A 30 6.26 10.23 11.03
C ALA A 30 5.97 10.19 9.51
N GLY A 31 5.36 9.11 9.01
CA GLY A 31 4.99 8.97 7.61
C GLY A 31 3.99 10.04 7.16
N CYS A 32 2.98 10.35 7.97
CA CYS A 32 2.04 11.44 7.70
C CYS A 32 2.76 12.80 7.65
N TRP A 33 3.64 13.07 8.63
CA TRP A 33 4.40 14.33 8.67
C TRP A 33 5.29 14.51 7.45
N VAL A 34 6.01 13.44 7.06
CA VAL A 34 6.84 13.44 5.85
C VAL A 34 5.97 13.60 4.60
N SER A 35 4.81 12.96 4.52
CA SER A 35 3.88 13.10 3.39
C SER A 35 3.57 14.58 3.14
N THR A 36 3.16 15.32 4.19
CA THR A 36 2.82 16.75 4.07
C THR A 36 3.97 17.59 3.51
N LEU A 37 5.21 17.33 3.92
CA LEU A 37 6.39 18.07 3.44
C LEU A 37 6.81 17.68 2.02
N THR A 38 6.54 16.44 1.63
CA THR A 38 7.10 15.84 0.41
C THR A 38 6.15 15.98 -0.78
N VAL A 39 4.83 16.05 -0.52
CA VAL A 39 3.79 16.03 -1.54
C VAL A 39 3.90 17.20 -2.52
N ASP A 40 4.18 18.40 -1.99
CA ASP A 40 4.28 19.62 -2.80
C ASP A 40 5.62 19.70 -3.56
N ARG A 41 6.65 19.01 -3.08
CA ARG A 41 8.03 19.14 -3.58
C ARG A 41 8.36 18.14 -4.71
N PHE A 42 7.91 16.90 -4.58
CA PHE A 42 8.27 15.81 -5.52
C PHE A 42 7.14 15.43 -6.47
N GLY A 43 5.92 15.88 -6.19
CA GLY A 43 4.73 15.54 -6.96
C GLY A 43 4.09 14.22 -6.58
N ARG A 44 2.89 14.01 -7.12
CA ARG A 44 1.95 13.01 -6.60
C ARG A 44 2.23 11.62 -7.15
N ARG A 45 2.55 11.50 -8.44
CA ARG A 45 2.78 10.19 -9.08
C ARG A 45 4.12 9.56 -8.68
N PRO A 46 5.25 10.27 -8.56
CA PRO A 46 6.50 9.69 -8.07
C PRO A 46 6.38 9.19 -6.63
N LEU A 47 5.64 9.91 -5.77
CA LEU A 47 5.38 9.48 -4.39
C LEU A 47 4.50 8.23 -4.35
N LEU A 48 3.45 8.16 -5.16
CA LEU A 48 2.62 6.97 -5.27
C LEU A 48 3.42 5.75 -5.73
N LEU A 49 4.20 5.88 -6.81
CA LEU A 49 5.04 4.80 -7.33
C LEU A 49 6.11 4.38 -6.32
N GLY A 50 6.82 5.33 -5.72
CA GLY A 50 7.83 5.07 -4.69
C GLY A 50 7.24 4.35 -3.48
N SER A 51 6.07 4.78 -3.01
CA SER A 51 5.40 4.13 -1.88
C SER A 51 4.98 2.69 -2.18
N LEU A 52 4.41 2.42 -3.37
CA LEU A 52 4.03 1.07 -3.79
C LEU A 52 5.24 0.15 -3.90
N PHE A 53 6.36 0.67 -4.42
CA PHE A 53 7.60 -0.07 -4.51
C PHE A 53 8.17 -0.43 -3.13
N ILE A 54 8.23 0.55 -2.21
CA ILE A 54 8.73 0.31 -0.84
C ILE A 54 7.78 -0.64 -0.08
N MET A 55 6.46 -0.50 -0.27
CA MET A 55 5.48 -1.44 0.31
C MET A 55 5.65 -2.85 -0.22
N ALA A 56 5.96 -3.04 -1.50
CA ALA A 56 6.25 -4.36 -2.07
C ALA A 56 7.50 -4.97 -1.44
N ILE A 57 8.57 -4.19 -1.27
CA ILE A 57 9.80 -4.63 -0.58
C ILE A 57 9.49 -5.03 0.86
N ALA A 58 8.73 -4.22 1.59
CA ALA A 58 8.35 -4.51 2.96
C ALA A 58 7.57 -5.84 3.09
N HIS A 59 6.62 -6.09 2.18
CA HIS A 59 5.90 -7.36 2.14
C HIS A 59 6.79 -8.55 1.78
N CYS A 60 7.72 -8.38 0.84
CA CYS A 60 8.72 -9.40 0.52
C CYS A 60 9.61 -9.72 1.72
N MET A 61 10.05 -8.71 2.49
CA MET A 61 10.84 -8.92 3.70
C MET A 61 10.07 -9.72 4.76
N ILE A 62 8.80 -9.38 5.01
CA ILE A 62 7.94 -10.11 5.96
C ILE A 62 7.73 -11.55 5.48
N SER A 63 7.42 -11.75 4.19
CA SER A 63 7.23 -13.08 3.61
C SER A 63 8.49 -13.94 3.70
N LEU A 64 9.66 -13.38 3.38
CA LEU A 64 10.96 -14.05 3.50
C LEU A 64 11.27 -14.43 4.94
N PHE A 65 10.96 -13.57 5.92
CA PHE A 65 11.13 -13.88 7.33
C PHE A 65 10.33 -15.13 7.73
N PHE A 66 9.04 -15.18 7.40
CA PHE A 66 8.20 -16.36 7.65
C PHE A 66 8.64 -17.58 6.83
N THR A 67 9.22 -17.38 5.65
CA THR A 67 9.81 -18.47 4.85
C THR A 67 10.96 -19.13 5.58
N MET A 68 11.89 -18.33 6.10
CA MET A 68 13.06 -18.85 6.79
C MET A 68 12.66 -19.54 8.10
N GLN A 69 11.65 -19.01 8.79
CA GLN A 69 11.06 -19.66 9.96
C GLN A 69 10.45 -21.03 9.62
N ASN A 70 9.75 -21.17 8.49
CA ASN A 70 9.20 -22.45 8.01
C ASN A 70 10.28 -23.46 7.61
N LEU A 71 11.46 -22.99 7.17
CA LEU A 71 12.61 -23.83 6.84
C LEU A 71 13.41 -24.27 8.08
N ASN A 72 12.90 -24.03 9.30
CA ASN A 72 13.53 -24.36 10.58
C ASN A 72 14.84 -23.63 10.87
N PHE A 73 15.08 -22.46 10.27
CA PHE A 73 16.18 -21.59 10.69
C PHE A 73 15.83 -20.92 12.03
N GLU A 74 16.80 -20.86 12.94
CA GLU A 74 16.66 -20.10 14.19
C GLU A 74 16.63 -18.60 13.88
N MET A 75 15.45 -17.99 14.04
CA MET A 75 15.24 -16.54 13.85
C MET A 75 15.56 -15.72 15.11
N THR A 76 16.11 -16.34 16.15
CA THR A 76 16.45 -15.70 17.42
C THR A 76 17.46 -14.57 17.18
N GLY A 77 17.06 -13.33 17.50
CA GLY A 77 17.87 -12.13 17.28
C GLY A 77 17.62 -11.39 15.96
N TYR A 78 16.79 -11.93 15.05
CA TYR A 78 16.37 -11.26 13.80
C TYR A 78 15.03 -10.52 13.93
N ASP A 79 14.51 -10.39 15.14
CA ASP A 79 13.31 -9.64 15.52
C ASP A 79 13.24 -8.23 14.93
N TRP A 80 14.38 -7.55 14.86
CA TRP A 80 14.48 -6.21 14.30
C TRP A 80 14.09 -6.18 12.81
N VAL A 81 14.32 -7.26 12.06
CA VAL A 81 14.03 -7.33 10.62
C VAL A 81 12.53 -7.24 10.38
N ILE A 82 11.74 -8.06 11.09
CA ILE A 82 10.29 -8.08 10.91
C ILE A 82 9.66 -6.79 11.45
N ILE A 83 10.16 -6.25 12.57
CA ILE A 83 9.70 -4.97 13.12
C ILE A 83 9.99 -3.83 12.14
N SER A 84 11.21 -3.75 11.60
CA SER A 84 11.58 -2.76 10.60
C SER A 84 10.74 -2.90 9.33
N ALA A 85 10.45 -4.11 8.87
CA ALA A 85 9.63 -4.33 7.67
C ALA A 85 8.17 -3.87 7.88
N VAL A 86 7.57 -4.20 9.03
CA VAL A 86 6.21 -3.74 9.38
C VAL A 86 6.16 -2.21 9.50
N ASN A 87 7.17 -1.60 10.13
CA ASN A 87 7.28 -0.14 10.24
C ASN A 87 7.47 0.53 8.88
N LEU A 88 8.33 -0.04 8.02
CA LEU A 88 8.57 0.45 6.66
C LEU A 88 7.30 0.41 5.80
N TYR A 89 6.51 -0.66 5.92
CA TYR A 89 5.19 -0.75 5.30
C TYR A 89 4.27 0.38 5.76
N GLY A 90 4.13 0.57 7.08
CA GLY A 90 3.24 1.59 7.64
C GLY A 90 3.65 3.01 7.24
N PHE A 91 4.94 3.32 7.34
CA PHE A 91 5.51 4.60 6.93
C PHE A 91 5.25 4.91 5.46
N SER A 92 5.52 3.94 4.57
CA SER A 92 5.33 4.10 3.13
C SER A 92 3.86 4.25 2.74
N PHE A 93 2.98 3.50 3.41
CA PHE A 93 1.53 3.63 3.24
C PHE A 93 1.06 5.06 3.56
N CYS A 94 1.53 5.64 4.67
CA CYS A 94 1.19 7.01 5.07
C CYS A 94 1.76 8.07 4.13
N ILE A 95 2.94 7.86 3.55
CA ILE A 95 3.54 8.82 2.61
C ILE A 95 2.76 8.91 1.31
N GLY A 96 2.35 7.76 0.78
CA GLY A 96 1.84 7.61 -0.58
C GLY A 96 0.41 7.13 -0.62
N VAL A 97 0.25 5.80 -0.65
CA VAL A 97 -1.01 5.12 -0.95
C VAL A 97 -2.19 5.61 -0.12
N GLY A 98 -2.01 5.96 1.15
CA GLY A 98 -3.08 6.46 2.02
C GLY A 98 -3.71 7.78 1.51
N PRO A 99 -3.01 8.91 1.64
CA PRO A 99 -3.59 10.21 1.27
C PRO A 99 -3.64 10.45 -0.25
N LEU A 100 -2.59 10.06 -0.99
CA LEU A 100 -2.45 10.47 -2.39
C LEU A 100 -3.41 9.76 -3.34
N THR A 101 -3.81 8.52 -3.07
CA THR A 101 -4.74 7.80 -3.95
C THR A 101 -6.10 8.51 -4.00
N THR A 102 -6.59 8.96 -2.85
CA THR A 102 -7.86 9.69 -2.75
C THR A 102 -7.74 11.08 -3.37
N VAL A 103 -6.62 11.77 -3.19
CA VAL A 103 -6.38 13.07 -3.82
C VAL A 103 -6.35 12.95 -5.34
N VAL A 104 -5.52 12.06 -5.88
CA VAL A 104 -5.37 11.85 -7.32
C VAL A 104 -6.67 11.37 -7.95
N ALA A 105 -7.43 10.48 -7.29
CA ALA A 105 -8.74 10.06 -7.76
C ALA A 105 -9.69 11.26 -7.92
N ASN A 106 -9.71 12.17 -6.95
CA ASN A 106 -10.54 13.39 -7.01
C ASN A 106 -10.08 14.39 -8.08
N GLU A 107 -8.80 14.41 -8.44
CA GLU A 107 -8.28 15.27 -9.52
C GLU A 107 -8.63 14.74 -10.91
N VAL A 108 -8.75 13.42 -11.05
CA VAL A 108 -9.08 12.72 -12.30
C VAL A 108 -10.59 12.68 -12.54
N ILE A 109 -11.39 12.52 -11.47
CA ILE A 109 -12.84 12.38 -11.55
C ILE A 109 -13.52 13.74 -11.77
N ASN A 110 -14.64 13.75 -12.49
CA ASN A 110 -15.46 14.95 -12.63
C ASN A 110 -16.14 15.28 -11.28
N PRO A 111 -16.09 16.52 -10.75
CA PRO A 111 -16.66 16.87 -9.46
C PRO A 111 -18.12 16.46 -9.26
N GLU A 112 -18.91 16.44 -10.34
CA GLU A 112 -20.31 16.00 -10.32
C GLU A 112 -20.49 14.54 -9.88
N PHE A 113 -19.55 13.66 -10.21
CA PHE A 113 -19.58 12.23 -9.86
C PHE A 113 -18.63 11.88 -8.71
N ALA A 114 -17.80 12.83 -8.26
CA ALA A 114 -16.80 12.59 -7.24
C ALA A 114 -17.43 12.04 -5.95
N SER A 115 -18.57 12.58 -5.50
CA SER A 115 -19.24 12.09 -4.28
C SER A 115 -19.64 10.62 -4.37
N ILE A 116 -20.18 10.19 -5.52
CA ILE A 116 -20.59 8.80 -5.78
C ILE A 116 -19.37 7.89 -5.83
N CYS A 117 -18.32 8.28 -6.57
CA CYS A 117 -17.08 7.51 -6.69
C CYS A 117 -16.37 7.34 -5.35
N ASN A 118 -16.23 8.40 -4.54
CA ASN A 118 -15.62 8.31 -3.21
C ASN A 118 -16.46 7.46 -2.25
N SER A 119 -17.79 7.56 -2.32
CA SER A 119 -18.68 6.72 -1.51
C SER A 119 -18.54 5.24 -1.86
N ALA A 120 -18.49 4.91 -3.16
CA ALA A 120 -18.26 3.56 -3.64
C ALA A 120 -16.86 3.05 -3.23
N GLN A 121 -15.82 3.88 -3.37
CA GLN A 121 -14.45 3.56 -2.94
C GLN A 121 -14.40 3.25 -1.43
N LEU A 122 -15.05 4.07 -0.61
CA LEU A 122 -15.11 3.87 0.84
C LEU A 122 -15.85 2.58 1.18
N MET A 123 -16.97 2.30 0.51
CA MET A 123 -17.73 1.07 0.70
C MET A 123 -16.91 -0.16 0.32
N ILE A 124 -16.25 -0.16 -0.84
CA ILE A 124 -15.38 -1.25 -1.30
C ILE A 124 -14.25 -1.45 -0.28
N THR A 125 -13.59 -0.38 0.13
CA THR A 125 -12.51 -0.44 1.13
C THR A 125 -13.00 -1.03 2.45
N GLY A 126 -14.18 -0.62 2.92
CA GLY A 126 -14.80 -1.14 4.14
C GLY A 126 -15.14 -2.64 4.03
N VAL A 127 -15.78 -3.05 2.94
CA VAL A 127 -16.12 -4.45 2.68
C VAL A 127 -14.86 -5.30 2.57
N THR A 128 -13.85 -4.85 1.84
CA THR A 128 -12.56 -5.54 1.73
C THR A 128 -11.85 -5.64 3.08
N ALA A 129 -11.84 -4.57 3.89
CA ALA A 129 -11.25 -4.59 5.22
C ALA A 129 -11.98 -5.56 6.17
N PHE A 130 -13.31 -5.60 6.11
CA PHE A 130 -14.12 -6.54 6.87
C PHE A 130 -13.88 -7.99 6.43
N ALA A 131 -13.94 -8.25 5.12
CA ALA A 131 -13.68 -9.56 4.54
C ALA A 131 -12.29 -10.03 4.94
N LEU A 132 -11.25 -9.20 4.74
CA LEU A 132 -9.89 -9.54 5.09
C LEU A 132 -9.74 -9.84 6.57
N SER A 133 -10.38 -9.06 7.44
CA SER A 133 -10.32 -9.31 8.88
C SER A 133 -10.96 -10.65 9.25
N LYS A 134 -12.09 -11.01 8.64
CA LYS A 134 -12.74 -12.29 8.89
C LYS A 134 -11.97 -13.48 8.30
N THR A 135 -11.42 -13.32 7.11
CA THR A 135 -10.73 -14.40 6.40
C THR A 135 -9.29 -14.55 6.85
N PHE A 136 -8.66 -13.55 7.47
CA PHE A 136 -7.24 -13.58 7.84
C PHE A 136 -6.84 -14.84 8.63
N PRO A 137 -7.51 -15.23 9.73
CA PRO A 137 -7.11 -16.43 10.48
C PRO A 137 -7.27 -17.72 9.66
N MET A 138 -8.30 -17.79 8.82
CA MET A 138 -8.57 -18.95 7.96
C MET A 138 -7.59 -19.04 6.79
N LEU A 139 -7.27 -17.92 6.14
CA LEU A 139 -6.32 -17.89 5.04
C LEU A 139 -4.94 -18.27 5.56
N VAL A 140 -4.51 -17.66 6.67
CA VAL A 140 -3.20 -17.95 7.25
C VAL A 140 -3.08 -19.42 7.67
N SER A 141 -4.13 -20.06 8.17
CA SER A 141 -4.06 -21.49 8.53
C SER A 141 -3.98 -22.41 7.32
N ILE A 142 -4.51 -22.01 6.17
CA ILE A 142 -4.50 -22.81 4.93
C ILE A 142 -3.24 -22.53 4.10
N VAL A 143 -2.92 -21.26 3.86
CA VAL A 143 -1.85 -20.84 2.94
C VAL A 143 -0.54 -20.51 3.67
N GLY A 144 -0.57 -20.28 4.97
CA GLY A 144 0.58 -19.84 5.77
C GLY A 144 0.87 -18.34 5.65
N TYR A 145 1.54 -17.78 6.66
CA TYR A 145 1.94 -16.37 6.69
C TYR A 145 2.82 -15.97 5.49
N GLN A 146 3.75 -16.84 5.09
CA GLN A 146 4.64 -16.61 3.96
C GLN A 146 3.89 -16.30 2.66
N ASN A 147 3.00 -17.20 2.24
CA ASN A 147 2.27 -17.04 0.98
C ASN A 147 1.27 -15.89 1.06
N TYR A 148 0.66 -15.69 2.23
CA TYR A 148 -0.24 -14.56 2.47
C TYR A 148 0.45 -13.23 2.15
N PHE A 149 1.61 -12.94 2.75
CA PHE A 149 2.33 -11.68 2.48
C PHE A 149 2.93 -11.61 1.07
N PHE A 150 3.27 -12.74 0.45
CA PHE A 150 3.74 -12.76 -0.95
C PHE A 150 2.65 -12.34 -1.94
N ILE A 151 1.39 -12.75 -1.70
CA ILE A 151 0.24 -12.31 -2.48
C ILE A 151 0.07 -10.78 -2.37
N PHE A 152 0.23 -10.20 -1.17
CA PHE A 152 0.20 -8.74 -1.01
C PHE A 152 1.37 -8.02 -1.68
N ALA A 153 2.56 -8.62 -1.70
CA ALA A 153 3.67 -8.06 -2.49
C ALA A 153 3.31 -8.02 -3.98
N ALA A 154 2.73 -9.11 -4.51
CA ALA A 154 2.30 -9.19 -5.90
C ALA A 154 1.21 -8.15 -6.23
N THR A 155 0.22 -7.94 -5.36
CA THR A 155 -0.80 -6.91 -5.57
C THR A 155 -0.21 -5.50 -5.53
N CYS A 156 0.80 -5.23 -4.70
CA CYS A 156 1.52 -3.95 -4.72
C CYS A 156 2.25 -3.71 -6.05
N ILE A 157 2.87 -4.76 -6.63
CA ILE A 157 3.55 -4.68 -7.93
C ILE A 157 2.54 -4.44 -9.06
N ILE A 158 1.41 -5.16 -9.05
CA ILE A 158 0.32 -4.91 -10.02
C ILE A 158 -0.17 -3.47 -9.89
N GLY A 159 -0.40 -3.00 -8.66
CA GLY A 159 -0.76 -1.61 -8.38
C GLY A 159 0.28 -0.60 -8.89
N PHE A 160 1.57 -0.91 -8.75
CA PHE A 160 2.66 -0.08 -9.27
C PHE A 160 2.56 0.10 -10.79
N PHE A 161 2.39 -0.99 -11.53
CA PHE A 161 2.23 -0.90 -12.99
C PHE A 161 0.94 -0.21 -13.39
N MET A 162 -0.17 -0.45 -12.69
CA MET A 162 -1.43 0.26 -12.92
C MET A 162 -1.24 1.78 -12.76
N VAL A 163 -0.59 2.23 -11.68
CA VAL A 163 -0.29 3.66 -11.48
C VAL A 163 0.69 4.17 -12.54
N LEU A 164 1.66 3.36 -12.94
CA LEU A 164 2.66 3.76 -13.95
C LEU A 164 2.01 4.06 -15.30
N TYR A 165 1.06 3.23 -15.75
CA TYR A 165 0.45 3.36 -17.07
C TYR A 165 -0.85 4.18 -17.10
N ILE A 166 -1.67 4.11 -16.04
CA ILE A 166 -3.01 4.71 -16.03
C ILE A 166 -3.01 6.12 -15.43
N VAL A 167 -2.16 6.39 -14.44
CA VAL A 167 -2.21 7.64 -13.69
C VAL A 167 -1.28 8.69 -14.30
N PRO A 168 -1.80 9.79 -14.87
CA PRO A 168 -0.98 10.90 -15.37
C PRO A 168 -0.36 11.69 -14.21
N GLU A 169 0.69 12.46 -14.50
CA GLU A 169 1.27 13.37 -13.50
C GLU A 169 0.29 14.52 -13.23
N THR A 170 -0.26 14.60 -12.02
CA THR A 170 -1.23 15.64 -11.64
C THR A 170 -0.60 16.84 -10.92
N ASN A 171 0.70 16.77 -10.57
CA ASN A 171 1.33 17.85 -9.81
C ASN A 171 1.50 19.13 -10.66
N GLY A 172 1.05 20.27 -10.12
CA GLY A 172 1.22 21.59 -10.74
C GLY A 172 0.46 21.83 -12.05
N LYS A 173 -0.38 20.87 -12.49
CA LYS A 173 -1.20 21.00 -13.70
C LYS A 173 -2.60 21.53 -13.39
N SER A 174 -3.18 22.27 -14.33
CA SER A 174 -4.59 22.64 -14.25
C SER A 174 -5.48 21.41 -14.41
N ILE A 175 -6.64 21.39 -13.73
CA ILE A 175 -7.63 20.30 -13.87
C ILE A 175 -8.02 20.11 -15.35
N LYS A 176 -8.09 21.20 -16.12
CA LYS A 176 -8.42 21.15 -17.56
C LYS A 176 -7.36 20.40 -18.36
N SER A 177 -6.07 20.70 -18.15
CA SER A 177 -4.98 19.99 -18.83
C SER A 177 -4.89 18.51 -18.47
N ILE A 178 -5.19 18.13 -17.22
CA ILE A 178 -5.23 16.72 -16.81
C ILE A 178 -6.33 15.96 -17.58
N ARG A 179 -7.50 16.57 -17.76
CA ARG A 179 -8.61 15.97 -18.52
C ARG A 179 -8.30 15.83 -20.01
N GLU A 180 -7.65 16.84 -20.60
CA GLU A 180 -7.23 16.79 -22.02
C GLU A 180 -6.21 15.67 -22.26
N GLU A 181 -5.26 15.47 -21.34
CA GLU A 181 -4.27 14.38 -21.41
C GLU A 181 -4.92 13.00 -21.28
N LEU A 182 -5.88 12.83 -20.35
CA LEU A 182 -6.65 11.59 -20.21
C LEU A 182 -7.51 11.28 -21.45
N GLN A 183 -8.12 12.29 -22.07
CA GLN A 183 -8.89 12.11 -23.31
C GLN A 183 -8.00 11.72 -24.49
N ALA A 184 -6.81 12.31 -24.61
CA ALA A 184 -5.82 11.94 -25.61
C ALA A 184 -5.30 10.50 -25.41
N GLN A 185 -5.08 10.08 -24.15
CA GLN A 185 -4.71 8.70 -23.84
C GLN A 185 -5.81 7.70 -24.21
N ASN A 186 -7.08 7.98 -23.90
CA ASN A 186 -8.18 7.08 -24.26
C ASN A 186 -8.32 6.89 -25.79
N SER A 187 -8.24 7.97 -26.55
CA SER A 187 -8.33 7.92 -28.03
C SER A 187 -7.16 7.17 -28.67
N SER A 188 -5.95 7.29 -28.13
CA SER A 188 -4.79 6.52 -28.62
C SER A 188 -4.87 5.02 -28.30
N MET A 189 -5.40 4.63 -27.14
CA MET A 189 -5.69 3.23 -26.81
C MET A 189 -6.74 2.64 -27.74
N GLU A 190 -7.82 3.37 -28.02
CA GLU A 190 -8.91 2.93 -28.89
C GLU A 190 -8.44 2.70 -30.33
N ASN A 191 -7.57 3.58 -30.83
CA ASN A 191 -6.92 3.42 -32.15
C ASN A 191 -5.94 2.24 -32.20
N THR A 192 -5.31 1.87 -31.09
CA THR A 192 -4.38 0.72 -31.03
C THR A 192 -5.13 -0.62 -30.99
N ILE A 193 -6.32 -0.64 -30.41
CA ILE A 193 -7.17 -1.85 -30.34
C ILE A 193 -7.92 -2.09 -31.66
N THR A 194 -8.18 -1.04 -32.43
CA THR A 194 -8.93 -1.12 -33.70
C THR A 194 -8.04 -1.26 -34.94
N ALA A 195 -6.72 -1.16 -34.80
CA ALA A 195 -5.71 -1.39 -35.86
C ALA A 195 -5.17 -2.82 -35.82
#